data_AF-A0A944BVG6-F1
#
_entry.id   AF-A0A944BVG6-F1
#
_cell.length_a   1.000
_cell.length_b   1.000
_cell.length_c   1.000
_cell.angle_alpha   90.00
_cell.angle_beta   90.00
_cell.angle_gamma   90.00
#
_symmetry.space_group_name_H-M   'P 1'
#
loop_
_entity.id
_entity.type
_entity.pdbx_description
1 polymer ?
#
loop_
_entity_poly.entity_id
_entity_poly.type
_entity_poly.pdbx_seq_one_letter_code
_entity_poly.pdbx_strand_id
1 'polypeptide(L)' 'MAEELELKDSAQQPSDNGGYDKLVTLTPREHIRLRPGMYIGKLGDGSQSDDGIYVLIKEVMDNSIDEFNTGFA' A
#
# COMPACT_ATOMS: atom_id res chain seq x y z
N MET A 1 24.86 32.46 -47.80
CA MET A 1 26.15 31.91 -47.30
C MET A 1 26.63 32.85 -46.22
N ALA A 2 26.73 32.51 -44.95
CA ALA A 2 26.57 31.23 -44.28
C ALA A 2 25.66 31.44 -43.07
N GLU A 3 24.81 30.44 -42.88
CA GLU A 3 23.90 30.23 -41.78
C GLU A 3 24.76 29.87 -40.56
N GLU A 4 24.82 30.73 -39.55
CA GLU A 4 25.38 30.36 -38.24
C GLU A 4 24.31 29.51 -37.55
N LEU A 5 24.40 28.20 -37.81
CA LEU A 5 23.55 27.17 -37.24
C LEU A 5 23.63 27.13 -35.71
N GLU A 6 22.45 27.10 -35.11
CA GLU A 6 22.06 26.35 -33.91
C GLU A 6 23.14 25.98 -32.86
N LEU A 7 23.02 26.58 -31.67
CA LEU A 7 22.92 25.75 -30.46
C LEU A 7 21.56 26.02 -29.80
N LYS A 8 20.57 25.23 -30.21
CA LYS A 8 19.42 24.92 -29.35
C LYS A 8 20.01 24.15 -28.16
N ASP A 9 20.14 24.84 -27.02
CA ASP A 9 20.55 24.19 -25.79
C ASP A 9 19.52 23.11 -25.47
N SER A 10 19.95 21.89 -25.74
CA SER A 10 19.13 20.71 -25.81
C SER A 10 19.05 20.09 -24.42
N ALA A 11 17.87 19.58 -24.12
CA ALA A 11 17.57 18.72 -22.98
C ALA A 11 17.55 19.43 -21.61
N GLN A 12 16.35 19.88 -21.24
CA GLN A 12 15.89 19.65 -19.87
C GLN A 12 15.96 18.14 -19.64
N GLN A 13 17.09 17.65 -19.12
CA GLN A 13 17.17 16.28 -18.64
C GLN A 13 16.08 16.13 -17.57
N PRO A 14 15.20 15.11 -17.64
CA PRO A 14 14.37 14.81 -16.50
C PRO A 14 15.33 14.63 -15.32
N SER A 15 15.14 15.41 -14.26
CA SER A 15 15.90 15.22 -13.04
C SER A 15 15.57 13.82 -12.56
N ASP A 16 16.41 12.87 -12.91
CA ASP A 16 16.39 11.53 -12.39
C ASP A 16 16.85 11.64 -10.93
N ASN A 17 15.93 12.12 -10.10
CA ASN A 17 16.01 12.08 -8.65
C ASN A 17 15.79 10.62 -8.22
N GLY A 18 16.57 9.70 -8.79
CA GLY A 18 16.71 8.28 -8.41
C GLY A 18 17.55 8.12 -7.14
N GLY A 19 17.55 9.14 -6.29
CA GLY A 19 18.12 9.09 -4.95
C GLY A 19 17.14 8.46 -3.96
N TYR A 20 17.68 7.95 -2.86
CA TYR A 20 16.92 7.37 -1.75
C TYR A 20 15.93 8.35 -1.08
N ASP A 21 15.99 9.65 -1.42
CA ASP A 21 15.11 10.71 -0.88
C ASP A 21 13.62 10.49 -1.14
N LYS A 22 13.26 9.63 -2.11
CA LYS A 22 11.85 9.27 -2.39
C LYS A 22 11.38 8.02 -1.63
N LEU A 23 12.28 7.31 -0.95
CA LEU A 23 11.91 6.11 -0.19
C LEU A 23 11.23 6.52 1.11
N VAL A 24 10.03 5.99 1.32
CA VAL A 24 9.25 6.25 2.54
C VAL A 24 9.04 4.94 3.28
N THR A 25 9.59 4.86 4.49
CA THR A 25 9.29 3.77 5.42
C THR A 25 8.02 4.12 6.18
N LEU A 26 7.00 3.27 6.03
CA LEU A 26 5.73 3.41 6.74
C LEU A 26 5.82 2.75 8.11
N THR A 27 5.18 3.36 9.11
CA THR A 27 4.96 2.66 10.38
C THR A 27 4.03 1.46 10.16
N PRO A 28 4.08 0.41 11.01
CA PRO A 28 3.26 -0.78 10.84
C PRO A 28 1.75 -0.48 10.70
N ARG A 29 1.24 0.50 11.45
CA ARG A 29 -0.17 0.93 11.38
C ARG A 29 -0.51 1.63 10.07
N GLU A 30 0.39 2.46 9.54
CA GLU A 30 0.18 3.15 8.27
C GLU A 30 0.15 2.17 7.11
N HIS A 31 1.01 1.15 7.16
CA HIS A 31 1.05 0.12 6.12
C HIS A 31 -0.27 -0.67 6.02
N ILE A 32 -0.85 -1.07 7.16
CA ILE A 32 -2.15 -1.75 7.22
C ILE A 32 -3.28 -0.87 6.66
N ARG A 33 -3.28 0.43 6.99
CA ARG A 33 -4.33 1.36 6.58
C ARG A 33 -4.24 1.79 5.12
N LEU A 34 -3.03 1.94 4.58
CA LEU A 34 -2.82 2.36 3.18
C LEU A 34 -3.00 1.21 2.20
N ARG A 35 -2.77 -0.03 2.65
CA ARG A 35 -2.87 -1.23 1.82
C ARG A 35 -3.69 -2.33 2.50
N PRO A 36 -4.96 -2.06 2.86
CA PRO A 36 -5.81 -3.02 3.57
C PRO A 36 -6.07 -4.27 2.73
N GLY A 37 -6.00 -4.14 1.39
CA GLY A 37 -6.06 -5.24 0.43
C GLY A 37 -5.17 -6.43 0.76
N MET A 38 -3.98 -6.16 1.31
CA MET A 38 -3.00 -7.19 1.66
C MET A 38 -3.38 -7.97 2.93
N TYR A 39 -4.22 -7.39 3.80
CA TYR A 39 -4.54 -7.93 5.13
C TYR A 39 -5.94 -8.53 5.21
N ILE A 40 -6.92 -7.89 4.57
CA ILE A 40 -8.35 -8.28 4.67
C ILE A 40 -8.98 -8.58 3.31
N GLY A 41 -8.18 -8.60 2.24
CA GLY A 41 -8.68 -8.75 0.88
C GLY A 41 -9.47 -7.54 0.40
N LYS A 42 -10.55 -7.76 -0.33
CA LYS A 42 -11.36 -6.69 -0.92
C LYS A 42 -12.04 -5.86 0.17
N LEU A 43 -11.85 -4.53 0.17
CA LEU A 43 -12.51 -3.64 1.14
C LEU A 43 -14.04 -3.75 1.09
N GLY A 44 -14.60 -3.64 -0.12
CA GLY A 44 -16.05 -3.76 -0.35
C GLY A 44 -16.89 -2.69 0.34
N ASP A 45 -18.20 -2.82 0.24
CA ASP A 45 -19.20 -2.01 0.96
C ASP A 45 -19.98 -2.84 2.00
N GLY A 46 -19.66 -4.13 2.12
CA GLY A 46 -20.31 -5.07 3.01
C GLY A 46 -21.56 -5.73 2.40
N SER A 47 -21.89 -5.46 1.13
CA SER A 47 -23.00 -6.12 0.44
C SER A 47 -22.66 -7.55 0.02
N GLN A 48 -21.37 -7.86 -0.13
CA GLN A 48 -20.90 -9.14 -0.61
C GLN A 48 -20.17 -9.92 0.47
N SER A 49 -20.37 -11.24 0.50
CA SER A 49 -19.76 -12.12 1.50
C SER A 49 -18.23 -12.17 1.44
N ASP A 50 -17.62 -11.82 0.30
CA ASP A 50 -16.17 -11.72 0.10
C ASP A 50 -15.57 -10.37 0.56
N ASP A 51 -16.39 -9.47 1.10
CA ASP A 51 -15.91 -8.18 1.58
C ASP A 51 -15.18 -8.31 2.93
N GLY A 52 -14.11 -7.53 3.07
CA GLY A 52 -13.14 -7.63 4.17
C GLY A 52 -13.73 -7.33 5.55
N ILE A 53 -14.92 -6.73 5.63
CA ILE A 53 -15.65 -6.57 6.89
C ILE A 53 -15.97 -7.93 7.53
N TYR A 54 -16.30 -8.94 6.72
CA TYR A 54 -16.59 -10.28 7.22
C TYR A 54 -15.32 -11.00 7.66
N VAL A 55 -14.19 -10.76 6.98
CA VAL A 55 -12.87 -11.26 7.39
C VAL A 55 -12.49 -10.69 8.76
N LEU A 56 -12.63 -9.37 8.97
CA LEU A 56 -12.34 -8.76 10.27
C LEU A 56 -13.14 -9.36 11.42
N ILE A 57 -14.42 -9.59 11.22
CA ILE A 57 -15.28 -10.24 12.22
C ILE A 57 -14.81 -11.67 12.48
N LYS A 58 -14.45 -12.40 11.42
CA LYS A 58 -13.92 -13.76 11.51
C LYS A 58 -12.63 -13.83 12.32
N GLU A 59 -11.66 -12.94 12.06
CA GLU A 59 -10.41 -12.88 12.81
C GLU A 59 -10.63 -12.65 14.32
N VAL A 60 -11.62 -11.83 14.71
CA VAL A 60 -11.95 -11.64 16.14
C VAL A 60 -12.51 -12.92 16.76
N MET A 61 -13.42 -13.61 16.04
CA MET A 61 -13.94 -14.90 16.51
C MET A 61 -12.85 -15.96 16.58
N ASP A 62 -12.00 -16.03 15.56
CA ASP A 62 -10.94 -17.03 15.46
C ASP A 62 -9.91 -16.81 16.60
N ASN A 63 -9.52 -15.55 16.88
CA ASN A 63 -8.72 -15.22 18.06
C ASN A 63 -9.38 -15.65 19.38
N SER A 64 -10.70 -15.45 19.51
CA SER A 64 -11.44 -15.84 20.72
C SER A 64 -11.48 -17.36 20.90
N ILE A 65 -11.62 -18.11 19.80
CA ILE A 65 -11.59 -19.58 19.78
C ILE A 65 -10.19 -20.09 20.07
N ASP A 66 -9.17 -19.46 19.52
CA ASP A 66 -7.76 -19.79 19.77
C ASP A 66 -7.42 -19.61 21.25
N GLU A 67 -7.85 -18.52 21.87
CA GLU A 67 -7.70 -18.28 23.31
C GLU A 67 -8.44 -19.34 24.15
N PHE A 68 -9.68 -19.67 23.78
CA PHE A 68 -10.46 -20.72 24.44
C PHE A 68 -9.76 -22.09 24.36
N ASN A 69 -9.29 -22.47 23.17
CA ASN A 69 -8.62 -23.75 22.93
C ASN A 69 -7.23 -23.83 23.58
N THR A 70 -6.55 -22.69 23.74
CA THR A 70 -5.23 -22.61 24.40
C THR A 70 -5.35 -22.73 25.93
N GLY A 71 -6.57 -22.82 26.48
CA GLY A 71 -6.83 -23.22 27.87
C GLY A 71 -6.84 -22.09 28.90
N PHE A 72 -7.02 -20.84 28.45
CA PHE A 72 -7.06 -19.65 29.31
C PHE A 72 -8.48 -19.13 29.63
N ALA A 73 -9.51 -19.98 29.51
CA ALA A 73 -10.88 -19.67 29.94
C ALA A 73 -11.26 -20.42 31.21
#